data_AF-A0A059CBC5-F1
#
_entry.id   AF-A0A059CBC5-F1
#
_cell.length_a   1.000
_cell.length_b   1.000
_cell.length_c   1.000
_cell.angle_alpha   90.00
_cell.angle_beta   90.00
_cell.angle_gamma   90.00
#
_symmetry.space_group_name_H-M   'P 1'
#
loop_
_entity.id
_entity.type
_entity.pdbx_description
1 polymer ?
#
loop_
_entity_poly.entity_id
_entity_poly.type
_entity_poly.pdbx_seq_one_letter_code
_entity_poly.pdbx_strand_id
1 'polypeptide(L)' 'MTKKIVLKVQMNCQKCRTKALQTITEADGVNSAAFEGEDKVVVVGAVDAVPLVNRLRKKVGPTQIISLGEGK' A
#
# COMPACT_ATOMS: atom_id res chain seq x y z
N MET A 1 -1.03 10.99 15.05
CA MET A 1 -1.09 11.52 13.67
C MET A 1 -1.00 10.33 12.74
N THR A 2 -2.10 9.98 12.07
CA THR A 2 -2.09 8.89 11.07
C THR A 2 -1.76 9.50 9.72
N LYS A 3 -1.20 8.73 8.79
CA LYS A 3 -0.99 9.13 7.39
C LYS A 3 -1.94 8.32 6.51
N LYS A 4 -2.48 8.95 5.47
CA LYS A 4 -3.25 8.31 4.40
C LYS A 4 -2.41 8.31 3.14
N ILE A 5 -2.08 7.13 2.63
CA ILE A 5 -1.19 6.95 1.49
C ILE A 5 -1.96 6.22 0.40
N VAL A 6 -1.97 6.77 -0.81
CA VAL A 6 -2.58 6.15 -1.97
C VAL A 6 -1.46 5.65 -2.88
N LEU A 7 -1.42 4.34 -3.08
CA LEU A 7 -0.44 3.65 -3.90
C LEU A 7 -1.12 3.06 -5.13
N LYS A 8 -0.46 3.10 -6.28
CA LYS A 8 -0.84 2.34 -7.47
C LYS A 8 0.15 1.19 -7.63
N VAL A 9 -0.32 -0.04 -7.57
CA VAL A 9 0.47 -1.25 -7.72
C VAL A 9 -0.06 -2.00 -8.93
N GLN A 10 0.80 -2.36 -9.88
CA GLN A 10 0.37 -3.22 -10.99
C GLN A 10 0.13 -4.64 -10.49
N MET A 11 -1.13 -5.09 -10.53
CA MET A 11 -1.51 -6.41 -10.05
C MET A 11 -2.21 -7.21 -11.15
N ASN A 12 -1.44 -7.96 -11.94
CA ASN A 12 -1.99 -8.77 -13.04
C ASN A 12 -2.66 -10.08 -12.60
N CYS A 13 -2.68 -10.40 -11.29
CA CYS A 13 -3.22 -11.66 -10.78
C CYS A 13 -3.90 -11.46 -9.42
N GLN A 14 -4.94 -12.27 -9.13
CA GLN A 14 -5.62 -12.25 -7.83
C GLN A 14 -4.69 -12.59 -6.65
N LYS A 15 -3.72 -13.50 -6.86
CA LYS A 15 -2.68 -13.81 -5.87
C LYS A 15 -1.81 -12.58 -5.53
N CYS A 16 -1.57 -11.69 -6.49
CA CYS A 16 -0.82 -10.45 -6.27
C CYS A 16 -1.59 -9.48 -5.38
N ARG A 17 -2.93 -9.39 -5.53
CA ARG A 17 -3.80 -8.59 -4.64
C ARG A 17 -3.68 -9.07 -3.20
N THR A 18 -3.87 -10.36 -2.95
CA THR A 18 -3.76 -10.90 -1.59
C THR A 18 -2.38 -10.68 -0.99
N LYS A 19 -1.32 -10.90 -1.78
CA LYS A 19 0.07 -10.71 -1.33
C LYS A 19 0.42 -9.25 -1.06
N ALA A 20 -0.14 -8.32 -1.84
CA ALA A 20 0.02 -6.90 -1.61
C ALA A 20 -0.64 -6.47 -0.30
N LEU A 21 -1.89 -6.90 -0.07
CA LEU A 21 -2.59 -6.60 1.18
C LEU A 21 -1.84 -7.16 2.38
N GLN A 22 -1.41 -8.43 2.32
CA GLN A 22 -0.59 -9.04 3.37
C GLN A 22 0.71 -8.26 3.61
N THR A 23 1.43 -7.88 2.55
CA THR A 23 2.67 -7.11 2.68
C THR A 23 2.44 -5.75 3.35
N ILE A 24 1.28 -5.14 3.11
CA ILE A 24 0.90 -3.86 3.72
C ILE A 24 0.49 -4.07 5.17
N THR A 25 -0.32 -5.07 5.50
CA THR A 25 -0.71 -5.34 6.90
C THR A 25 0.46 -5.88 7.74
N GLU A 26 1.45 -6.52 7.13
CA GLU A 26 2.74 -6.87 7.77
C GLU A 26 3.65 -5.64 7.98
N ALA A 27 3.34 -4.49 7.40
CA ALA A 27 4.13 -3.28 7.60
C ALA A 27 3.81 -2.65 8.96
N ASP A 28 4.86 -2.31 9.69
CA ASP A 28 4.73 -1.71 11.01
C ASP A 28 4.08 -0.32 10.91
N GLY A 29 3.17 -0.03 11.84
CA GLY A 29 2.40 1.22 11.85
C GLY A 29 1.19 1.26 10.91
N VAL A 30 0.87 0.21 10.17
CA VAL A 30 -0.38 0.14 9.38
C VAL A 30 -1.57 -0.13 10.28
N ASN A 31 -2.58 0.74 10.19
CA ASN A 31 -3.86 0.56 10.90
C ASN A 31 -4.90 -0.10 10.00
N SER A 32 -4.96 0.31 8.73
CA SER A 32 -5.93 -0.22 7.76
C SER A 32 -5.40 -0.11 6.34
N ALA A 33 -5.80 -1.04 5.48
CA ALA A 33 -5.49 -1.01 4.06
C ALA A 33 -6.72 -1.46 3.27
N ALA A 34 -7.03 -0.75 2.19
CA ALA A 34 -8.17 -1.03 1.34
C ALA A 34 -7.80 -0.88 -0.14
N PHE A 35 -8.34 -1.73 -1.00
CA PHE A 35 -8.21 -1.57 -2.44
C PHE A 35 -9.21 -0.53 -2.94
N GLU A 36 -8.74 0.36 -3.81
CA GLU A 36 -9.58 1.37 -4.48
C GLU A 36 -9.53 1.12 -5.99
N GLY A 37 -10.44 0.28 -6.49
CA GLY A 37 -10.43 -0.17 -7.88
C GLY A 37 -9.44 -1.31 -8.14
N GLU A 38 -8.95 -1.44 -9.38
CA GLU A 38 -8.20 -2.62 -9.81
C GLU A 38 -6.72 -2.63 -9.41
N ASP A 39 -6.07 -1.47 -9.42
CA ASP A 39 -4.63 -1.31 -9.22
C ASP A 39 -4.25 -0.30 -8.13
N LYS A 40 -5.22 0.25 -7.38
CA LYS A 40 -4.91 1.22 -6.30
C LYS A 40 -5.16 0.62 -4.93
N VAL A 41 -4.32 1.02 -3.98
CA VAL A 41 -4.42 0.64 -2.57
C VAL A 41 -4.27 1.89 -1.71
N VAL A 42 -5.22 2.09 -0.82
CA VAL A 42 -5.22 3.13 0.19
C VAL A 42 -4.76 2.50 1.49
N VAL A 43 -3.71 3.08 2.08
CA VAL A 43 -3.13 2.64 3.35
C VAL A 43 -3.29 3.76 4.35
N VAL A 44 -3.80 3.44 5.54
CA VAL A 44 -4.00 4.36 6.65
C VAL A 44 -3.19 3.85 7.84
N GLY A 45 -2.31 4.69 8.39
CA GLY A 45 -1.49 4.32 9.53
C GLY A 45 -0.31 5.26 9.76
N ALA A 46 0.44 5.04 10.83
CA ALA A 46 1.71 5.70 11.10
C ALA A 46 2.85 5.05 10.31
N VAL A 47 2.67 4.86 9.00
CA VAL A 47 3.61 4.17 8.11
C VAL A 47 4.27 5.15 7.14
N ASP A 48 5.52 4.89 6.77
CA ASP A 48 6.21 5.66 5.74
C ASP A 48 6.05 5.06 4.35
N ALA A 49 5.76 5.92 3.37
CA ALA A 49 5.48 5.50 2.00
C ALA A 49 6.68 4.87 1.30
N VAL A 50 7.88 5.41 1.51
CA VAL A 50 9.12 4.95 0.84
C VAL A 50 9.45 3.48 1.16
N PRO A 51 9.58 3.06 2.44
CA PRO A 51 9.87 1.67 2.76
C PRO A 51 8.72 0.74 2.35
N LEU A 52 7.46 1.19 2.46
CA LEU A 52 6.29 0.41 2.06
C LEU A 52 6.28 0.12 0.55
N VAL A 53 6.52 1.14 -0.28
CA VAL A 53 6.63 1.01 -1.74
C VAL A 53 7.79 0.11 -2.12
N ASN A 54 8.93 0.22 -1.44
CA ASN A 54 10.08 -0.63 -1.72
C ASN A 54 9.78 -2.12 -1.41
N ARG A 55 9.08 -2.40 -0.30
CA ARG A 55 8.61 -3.76 0.03
C ARG A 55 7.63 -4.29 -1.01
N LEU A 56 6.65 -3.48 -1.43
CA LEU A 56 5.69 -3.87 -2.46
C LEU A 56 6.36 -4.12 -3.81
N ARG A 57 7.33 -3.28 -4.19
CA ARG A 57 8.09 -3.43 -5.43
C ARG A 57 8.92 -4.71 -5.47
N LYS A 58 9.41 -5.18 -4.32
CA LYS A 58 10.13 -6.45 -4.18
C LYS A 58 9.23 -7.68 -4.10
N LYS A 59 8.13 -7.63 -3.33
CA LYS A 59 7.27 -8.81 -3.08
C LYS A 59 6.17 -9.03 -4.13
N VAL A 60 5.67 -7.95 -4.74
CA VAL A 60 4.48 -7.94 -5.59
C VAL A 60 4.80 -7.50 -7.01
N GLY A 61 5.30 -6.27 -7.18
CA GLY A 61 5.51 -5.69 -8.49
C GLY A 61 5.55 -4.15 -8.50
N PRO A 62 5.66 -3.54 -9.69
CA PRO A 62 5.82 -2.10 -9.85
C PRO A 62 4.77 -1.31 -9.06
N THR A 63 5.25 -0.44 -8.16
CA THR A 63 4.41 0.36 -7.27
C THR A 63 4.79 1.83 -7.40
N GLN A 64 3.78 2.70 -7.46
CA GLN A 64 3.91 4.15 -7.52
C GLN A 64 3.09 4.81 -6.41
N ILE A 65 3.58 5.94 -5.90
CA ILE A 65 2.84 6.77 -4.95
C ILE A 65 1.99 7.73 -5.76
N ILE A 66 0.67 7.68 -5.55
CA ILE A 66 -0.28 8.59 -6.19
C ILE A 66 -0.50 9.82 -5.31
N SER A 67 -0.64 9.62 -4.00
CA SER A 67 -0.89 10.72 -3.07
C SER A 67 -0.46 10.37 -1.64
N LEU A 68 -0.01 11.38 -0.90
CA LEU A 68 0.33 11.33 0.51
C LEU A 68 -0.47 12.42 1.22
N GLY A 69 -1.37 12.02 2.11
CA GLY A 69 -2.15 12.92 2.95
C GLY A 69 -1.91 12.63 4.43
N GLU A 70 -2.03 13.65 5.25
CA GLU A 70 -2.10 13.49 6.70
C GLU A 70 -3.53 13.06 7.08
N GLY A 71 -3.65 11.94 7.78
CA GLY A 71 -4.88 11.49 8.41
C GLY A 71 -5.09 12.31 9.68
N LYS A 72 -6.14 13.12 9.68
CA LYS A 72 -6.54 13.94 10.82
C LYS A 72 -7.02 13.07 11.97
#